data_AF-X0XTC6-F1
#
_entry.id   AF-X0XTC6-F1
#
_cell.length_a   1.000
_cell.length_b   1.000
_cell.length_c   1.000
_cell.angle_alpha   90.00
_cell.angle_beta   90.00
_cell.angle_gamma   90.00
#
_symmetry.space_group_name_H-M   'P 1'
#
loop_
_entity.id
_entity.type
_entity.pdbx_description
1 polymer ?
#
loop_
_entity_poly.entity_id
_entity_poly.type
_entity_poly.pdbx_seq_one_letter_code
_entity_poly.pdbx_strand_id
1 'polypeptide(L)'
;AEQMTIDAGMDRDACRAIVLARAGWHGGVIGIVASRLVDRFCRPAVLIALENGQGQGSGRSIRSFAICDALWACRQHLQSFGGHAMAAGLKIDPARVQPFSEAFLRHANQMLTGKDLLPTLRLDGVAALGELSLPTAELLERLGPFGVGNPRPRFATDWTR
;
A
#
# COMPACT_ATOMS: atom_id res chain seq x y z
N ALA A 1 4.48 14.43 1.77
CA ALA A 1 4.41 13.19 0.98
C ALA A 1 3.07 13.08 0.27
N GLU A 2 1.95 13.23 0.97
CA GLU A 2 0.62 13.28 0.33
C GLU A 2 0.51 14.39 -0.71
N GLN A 3 0.79 15.66 -0.35
CA GLN A 3 0.78 16.76 -1.32
C GLN A 3 1.71 16.50 -2.52
N MET A 4 2.92 15.99 -2.27
CA MET A 4 3.86 15.62 -3.35
C MET A 4 3.31 14.54 -4.29
N THR A 5 2.47 13.63 -3.79
CA THR A 5 1.81 12.60 -4.60
C THR A 5 0.82 13.24 -5.56
N ILE A 6 0.01 14.18 -5.04
CA ILE A 6 -1.01 14.92 -5.79
C ILE A 6 -0.35 15.84 -6.83
N ASP A 7 0.68 16.59 -6.42
CA ASP A 7 1.41 17.50 -7.30
C ASP A 7 2.08 16.75 -8.45
N ALA A 8 2.58 15.54 -8.19
CA ALA A 8 3.14 14.65 -9.21
C ALA A 8 2.07 13.91 -10.04
N GLY A 9 0.79 14.08 -9.74
CA GLY A 9 -0.33 13.42 -10.42
C GLY A 9 -0.38 11.90 -10.25
N MET A 10 0.30 11.37 -9.22
CA MET A 10 0.36 9.94 -8.94
C MET A 10 -0.90 9.40 -8.25
N ASP A 11 -1.81 10.29 -7.87
CA ASP A 11 -3.14 9.98 -7.34
C ASP A 11 -4.18 9.72 -8.45
N ARG A 12 -3.86 10.06 -9.70
CA ARG A 12 -4.76 9.97 -10.86
C ARG A 12 -4.84 8.56 -11.45
N ASP A 13 -5.90 8.31 -12.21
CA ASP A 13 -6.17 7.00 -12.82
C ASP A 13 -5.06 6.47 -13.73
N ALA A 14 -4.31 7.37 -14.38
CA ALA A 14 -3.21 7.01 -15.26
C ALA A 14 -1.96 6.44 -14.53
N CYS A 15 -1.88 6.57 -13.20
CA CYS A 15 -0.67 6.24 -12.44
C CYS A 15 -0.95 5.28 -11.29
N ARG A 16 -0.83 3.97 -11.50
CA ARG A 16 -1.26 2.92 -10.55
C ARG A 16 -0.32 2.69 -9.37
N ALA A 17 0.72 3.49 -9.19
CA ALA A 17 1.69 3.37 -8.10
C ALA A 17 2.27 4.73 -7.72
N ILE A 18 2.93 4.80 -6.56
CA ILE A 18 3.56 6.01 -6.04
C ILE A 18 5.05 5.75 -5.87
N VAL A 19 5.89 6.61 -6.44
CA VAL A 19 7.35 6.59 -6.20
C VAL A 19 7.81 8.00 -5.88
N LEU A 20 8.27 8.24 -4.65
CA LEU A 20 8.79 9.55 -4.26
C LEU A 20 10.20 9.40 -3.68
N ALA A 21 11.06 10.35 -4.02
CA ALA A 21 12.39 10.45 -3.44
C ALA A 21 12.65 11.88 -2.97
N ARG A 22 13.31 12.02 -1.81
CA ARG A 22 13.70 13.35 -1.31
C ARG A 22 14.93 13.28 -0.41
N ALA A 23 15.78 14.30 -0.51
CA ALA A 23 16.80 14.58 0.48
C ALA A 23 16.18 15.02 1.82
N GLY A 24 16.82 14.66 2.93
CA GLY A 24 16.35 15.01 4.28
C GLY A 24 15.19 14.15 4.81
N TRP A 25 14.78 13.12 4.07
CA TRP A 25 13.91 12.07 4.61
C TRP A 25 14.73 11.04 5.37
N HIS A 26 14.24 10.66 6.56
CA HIS A 26 14.92 9.67 7.38
C HIS A 26 14.52 8.25 7.00
N GLY A 27 15.52 7.39 6.71
CA GLY A 27 15.31 5.99 6.32
C GLY A 27 14.48 5.16 7.31
N GLY A 28 14.53 5.49 8.61
CA GLY A 28 13.73 4.83 9.64
C GLY A 28 12.23 5.15 9.60
N VAL A 29 11.83 6.26 8.96
CA VAL A 29 10.44 6.78 8.99
C VAL A 29 9.71 6.55 7.66
N ILE A 30 10.43 6.50 6.54
CA ILE A 30 9.83 6.37 5.20
C ILE A 30 8.94 5.13 5.05
N GLY A 31 9.19 4.04 5.78
CA GLY A 31 8.32 2.86 5.75
C GLY A 31 6.91 3.13 6.30
N ILE A 32 6.81 3.93 7.37
CA ILE A 32 5.53 4.32 7.98
C ILE A 32 4.78 5.27 7.05
N VAL A 33 5.50 6.22 6.44
CA VAL A 33 4.91 7.15 5.49
C VAL A 33 4.41 6.42 4.25
N ALA A 34 5.15 5.42 3.74
CA ALA A 34 4.73 4.61 2.61
C ALA A 34 3.43 3.85 2.91
N SER A 35 3.30 3.25 4.10
CA SER A 35 2.06 2.60 4.53
C SER A 35 0.88 3.58 4.53
N ARG A 36 1.05 4.79 5.06
CA ARG A 36 -0.01 5.82 5.06
C ARG A 36 -0.44 6.22 3.64
N LEU A 37 0.49 6.28 2.69
CA LEU A 37 0.16 6.56 1.29
C LEU A 37 -0.61 5.40 0.65
N VAL A 38 -0.23 4.15 0.94
CA VAL A 38 -0.99 2.97 0.49
C VAL A 38 -2.41 3.00 1.05
N ASP A 39 -2.57 3.27 2.34
CA ASP A 39 -3.89 3.34 2.98
C ASP A 39 -4.75 4.47 2.38
N ARG A 40 -4.13 5.61 2.09
CA ARG A 40 -4.81 6.80 1.57
C ARG A 40 -5.21 6.67 0.11
N PHE A 41 -4.32 6.16 -0.74
CA PHE A 41 -4.48 6.17 -2.20
C PHE A 41 -4.79 4.79 -2.79
N CYS A 42 -4.76 3.73 -1.98
CA CYS A 42 -4.92 2.33 -2.43
C CYS A 42 -4.00 1.98 -3.61
N ARG A 43 -2.78 2.51 -3.59
CA ARG A 43 -1.73 2.30 -4.61
C ARG A 43 -0.46 1.79 -3.91
N PRO A 44 0.28 0.81 -4.48
CA PRO A 44 1.59 0.46 -3.97
C PRO A 44 2.52 1.69 -3.99
N ALA A 45 3.31 1.86 -2.93
CA ALA A 45 4.14 3.04 -2.73
C ALA A 45 5.58 2.67 -2.41
N VAL A 46 6.52 3.36 -3.05
CA VAL A 46 7.96 3.31 -2.75
C VAL A 46 8.44 4.70 -2.38
N LEU A 47 8.98 4.85 -1.18
CA LEU A 47 9.61 6.08 -0.73
C LEU A 47 11.12 5.89 -0.62
N ILE A 48 11.90 6.88 -1.06
CA ILE A 48 13.35 6.83 -1.11
C ILE A 48 13.93 8.03 -0.35
N ALA A 49 14.65 7.75 0.72
CA ALA A 49 15.47 8.71 1.44
C ALA A 49 16.82 8.85 0.73
N LEU A 50 17.21 10.09 0.39
CA LEU A 50 18.51 10.38 -0.22
C LEU A 50 19.44 11.00 0.84
N GLU A 51 20.47 10.27 1.24
CA GLU A 51 21.45 10.68 2.25
C GLU A 51 22.86 10.23 1.83
N ASN A 52 23.86 11.10 2.01
CA ASN A 52 25.29 10.78 1.80
C ASN A 52 25.62 10.13 0.45
N GLY A 53 24.98 10.56 -0.64
CA GLY A 53 25.21 10.01 -1.98
C GLY A 53 24.60 8.63 -2.22
N GLN A 54 23.77 8.12 -1.30
CA GLN A 54 23.05 6.86 -1.44
C GLN A 54 21.55 7.05 -1.22
N GLY A 55 20.74 6.28 -1.96
CA GLY A 55 19.30 6.17 -1.74
C GLY A 55 18.95 4.92 -0.94
N GLN A 56 18.22 5.08 0.16
CA GLN A 56 17.62 3.99 0.93
C GLN A 56 16.10 4.06 0.77
N GLY A 57 15.50 3.01 0.23
CA GLY A 57 14.07 2.97 -0.06
C GLY A 57 13.28 1.98 0.79
N SER A 58 12.00 2.28 1.00
CA SER A 58 11.00 1.39 1.60
C SER A 58 9.75 1.34 0.74
N GLY A 59 9.34 0.13 0.38
CA GLY A 59 8.14 -0.18 -0.38
C GLY A 59 7.03 -0.76 0.50
N ARG A 60 5.79 -0.36 0.24
CA ARG A 60 4.56 -0.95 0.80
C ARG A 60 3.57 -1.20 -0.33
N SER A 61 2.80 -2.27 -0.21
CA SER A 61 1.93 -2.74 -1.29
C SER A 61 0.47 -2.90 -0.90
N ILE A 62 -0.35 -3.11 -1.92
CA ILE A 62 -1.74 -3.59 -1.83
C ILE A 62 -1.79 -5.08 -2.15
N ARG A 63 -2.89 -5.75 -1.79
CA ARG A 63 -3.04 -7.21 -1.95
C ARG A 63 -2.88 -7.70 -3.41
N SER A 64 -3.33 -6.91 -4.37
CA SER A 64 -3.25 -7.24 -5.81
C SER A 64 -1.87 -7.01 -6.44
N PHE A 65 -0.86 -6.60 -5.66
CA PHE A 65 0.47 -6.28 -6.20
C PHE A 65 1.58 -6.80 -5.28
N ALA A 66 2.44 -7.69 -5.78
CA ALA A 66 3.61 -8.14 -5.03
C ALA A 66 4.78 -7.16 -5.25
N ILE A 67 5.09 -6.34 -4.24
CA ILE A 67 6.09 -5.28 -4.42
C ILE A 67 7.51 -5.83 -4.61
N CYS A 68 7.85 -6.96 -3.98
CA CYS A 68 9.16 -7.58 -4.18
C CYS A 68 9.37 -8.02 -5.64
N ASP A 69 8.33 -8.58 -6.28
CA ASP A 69 8.38 -9.00 -7.69
C ASP A 69 8.53 -7.78 -8.61
N ALA A 70 7.84 -6.69 -8.29
CA ALA A 70 7.97 -5.43 -9.01
C ALA A 70 9.39 -4.83 -8.90
N LEU A 71 10.03 -4.93 -7.73
CA LEU A 71 11.44 -4.55 -7.57
C LEU A 71 12.36 -5.47 -8.39
N TRP A 72 12.05 -6.77 -8.46
CA TRP A 72 12.78 -7.74 -9.27
C TRP A 72 12.71 -7.42 -10.77
N ALA A 73 11.56 -6.95 -11.24
CA ALA A 73 11.35 -6.46 -12.61
C ALA A 73 12.13 -5.17 -12.91
N CYS A 74 12.46 -4.38 -11.88
CA CYS A 74 13.21 -3.13 -11.98
C CYS A 74 14.68 -3.25 -11.55
N ARG A 75 15.19 -4.47 -11.32
CA ARG A 75 16.47 -4.74 -10.65
C ARG A 75 17.69 -4.05 -11.30
N GLN A 76 17.67 -3.78 -12.60
CA GLN A 76 18.78 -3.10 -13.30
C GLN A 76 19.04 -1.66 -12.82
N HIS A 77 18.09 -1.07 -12.09
CA HIS A 77 18.23 0.28 -11.52
C HIS A 77 18.66 0.25 -10.05
N LEU A 78 18.64 -0.92 -9.41
CA LEU A 78 18.82 -1.08 -7.97
C LEU A 78 20.22 -1.60 -7.65
N GLN A 79 20.82 -1.12 -6.57
CA GLN A 79 22.07 -1.66 -6.03
C GLN A 79 21.79 -2.95 -5.25
N SER A 80 20.70 -2.97 -4.47
CA SER A 80 20.20 -4.15 -3.79
C SER A 80 18.72 -3.97 -3.43
N PHE A 81 18.01 -5.07 -3.20
CA PHE A 81 16.63 -5.05 -2.71
C PHE A 81 16.27 -6.39 -2.05
N GLY A 82 15.18 -6.40 -1.28
CA GLY A 82 14.66 -7.62 -0.66
C GLY A 82 13.38 -7.36 0.12
N GLY A 83 12.68 -8.43 0.49
CA GLY A 83 11.42 -8.38 1.22
C GLY A 83 10.41 -9.40 0.72
N HIS A 84 9.13 -9.08 0.87
CA HIS A 84 8.01 -9.95 0.56
C HIS A 84 6.93 -9.19 -0.24
N ALA A 85 5.81 -9.86 -0.53
CA ALA A 85 4.74 -9.30 -1.37
C ALA A 85 4.21 -7.93 -0.88
N MET A 86 4.10 -7.72 0.43
CA MET A 86 3.49 -6.51 1.00
C MET A 86 4.48 -5.41 1.42
N ALA A 87 5.76 -5.76 1.59
CA ALA A 87 6.77 -4.83 2.07
C ALA A 87 8.16 -5.23 1.55
N ALA A 88 8.94 -4.25 1.10
CA ALA A 88 10.30 -4.46 0.65
C ALA A 88 11.20 -3.25 0.98
N GLY A 89 12.51 -3.49 1.03
CA GLY A 89 13.54 -2.46 1.11
C GLY A 89 14.42 -2.49 -0.14
N LEU A 90 15.01 -1.35 -0.47
CA LEU A 90 15.95 -1.22 -1.60
C LEU A 90 17.08 -0.24 -1.28
N LYS A 91 18.21 -0.41 -1.97
CA LYS A 91 19.27 0.58 -2.11
C LYS A 91 19.42 0.97 -3.56
N ILE A 92 19.64 2.25 -3.82
CA ILE A 92 19.66 2.82 -5.16
C ILE A 92 20.65 3.97 -5.23
N ASP A 93 21.31 4.11 -6.38
CA ASP A 93 22.09 5.30 -6.69
C ASP A 93 21.14 6.49 -6.95
N PRO A 94 21.36 7.68 -6.36
CA PRO A 94 20.52 8.85 -6.61
C PRO A 94 20.28 9.15 -8.11
N ALA A 95 21.28 8.92 -8.97
CA ALA A 95 21.16 9.13 -10.42
C ALA A 95 20.20 8.12 -11.11
N ARG A 96 19.92 6.98 -10.46
CA ARG A 96 19.04 5.92 -10.99
C ARG A 96 17.60 6.03 -10.50
N VAL A 97 17.28 6.96 -9.60
CA VAL A 97 15.94 7.17 -9.04
C VAL A 97 14.90 7.42 -10.12
N GLN A 98 15.18 8.32 -11.07
CA GLN A 98 14.22 8.65 -12.12
C GLN A 98 13.97 7.46 -13.08
N PRO A 99 15.01 6.79 -13.64
CA PRO A 99 14.82 5.56 -14.41
C PRO A 99 14.07 4.45 -13.65
N PHE A 100 14.36 4.29 -12.35
CA PHE A 100 13.64 3.34 -11.51
C PHE A 100 12.16 3.70 -11.36
N SER A 101 11.85 4.96 -11.10
CA SER A 101 10.48 5.45 -10.97
C SER A 101 9.67 5.14 -12.23
N GLU A 102 10.20 5.47 -13.39
CA GLU A 102 9.54 5.21 -14.68
C GLU A 102 9.36 3.71 -14.97
N ALA A 103 10.35 2.87 -14.64
CA ALA A 103 10.25 1.42 -14.78
C ALA A 103 9.19 0.84 -13.84
N PHE A 104 9.18 1.27 -12.58
CA PHE A 104 8.26 0.79 -11.54
C PHE A 104 6.81 1.20 -11.84
N LEU A 105 6.58 2.47 -12.19
CA LEU A 105 5.26 2.98 -12.56
C LEU A 105 4.72 2.25 -13.80
N ARG A 106 5.56 2.01 -14.80
CA ARG A 106 5.18 1.23 -15.99
C ARG A 106 4.79 -0.20 -15.65
N HIS A 107 5.59 -0.87 -14.82
CA HIS A 107 5.28 -2.23 -14.38
C HIS A 107 3.96 -2.28 -13.60
N ALA A 108 3.75 -1.36 -12.65
CA ALA A 108 2.49 -1.25 -11.92
C ALA A 108 1.29 -0.98 -12.84
N ASN A 109 1.46 -0.09 -13.83
CA ASN A 109 0.43 0.24 -14.81
C ASN A 109 0.00 -0.95 -15.68
N GLN A 110 0.91 -1.89 -15.93
CA GLN A 110 0.64 -3.13 -16.66
C GLN A 110 -0.02 -4.21 -15.80
N MET A 111 0.35 -4.28 -14.52
CA MET A 111 -0.11 -5.35 -13.62
C MET A 111 -1.43 -5.06 -12.94
N LEU A 112 -1.73 -3.78 -12.65
CA LEU A 112 -2.93 -3.39 -11.92
C LEU A 112 -4.03 -2.93 -12.87
N THR A 113 -5.28 -3.08 -12.44
CA THR A 113 -6.47 -2.50 -13.08
C THR A 113 -7.04 -1.39 -12.21
N GLY A 114 -8.01 -0.61 -12.73
CA GLY A 114 -8.62 0.46 -11.95
C GLY A 114 -9.40 -0.08 -10.74
N LYS A 115 -9.92 -1.32 -10.85
CA LYS A 115 -10.65 -2.00 -9.78
C LYS A 115 -9.75 -2.39 -8.61
N ASP A 116 -8.47 -2.67 -8.87
CA ASP A 116 -7.51 -3.03 -7.83
C ASP A 116 -7.14 -1.85 -6.92
N LEU A 117 -7.38 -0.63 -7.40
CA LEU A 117 -7.09 0.61 -6.69
C LEU A 117 -8.25 1.10 -5.82
N LEU A 118 -9.36 0.35 -5.81
CA LEU A 118 -10.52 0.71 -5.01
C LEU A 118 -10.38 0.13 -3.59
N PRO A 119 -10.70 0.92 -2.56
CA PRO A 119 -10.84 0.40 -1.21
C PRO A 119 -11.88 -0.72 -1.21
N THR A 120 -11.51 -1.90 -0.71
CA THR A 120 -12.44 -3.02 -0.58
C THR A 120 -12.90 -3.13 0.87
N LEU A 121 -14.22 -3.15 1.07
CA LEU A 121 -14.83 -3.49 2.34
C LEU A 121 -15.30 -4.94 2.29
N ARG A 122 -14.62 -5.82 3.02
CA ARG A 122 -15.08 -7.18 3.21
C ARG A 122 -16.16 -7.20 4.30
N LEU A 123 -17.30 -7.77 3.95
CA LEU A 123 -18.41 -8.02 4.86
C LEU A 123 -18.51 -9.52 5.09
N ASP A 124 -18.80 -9.91 6.33
CA ASP A 124 -19.03 -11.30 6.74
C ASP A 124 -20.51 -11.70 6.56
N GLY A 125 -21.39 -10.72 6.37
CA GLY A 125 -22.79 -10.94 6.03
C GLY A 125 -23.61 -9.64 5.99
N VAL A 126 -24.90 -9.81 5.72
CA VAL A 126 -25.93 -8.79 5.94
C VAL A 126 -26.69 -9.19 7.19
N ALA A 127 -26.96 -8.24 8.08
CA ALA A 127 -27.73 -8.44 9.30
C ALA A 127 -28.91 -7.46 9.33
N ALA A 128 -30.07 -7.94 9.74
CA ALA A 128 -31.21 -7.08 10.00
C ALA A 128 -30.98 -6.27 11.29
N LEU A 129 -31.54 -5.06 11.37
CA LEU A 129 -31.40 -4.23 12.58
C LEU A 129 -31.89 -4.92 13.85
N GLY A 130 -32.92 -5.77 13.75
CA GLY A 130 -33.43 -6.55 14.89
C GLY A 130 -32.48 -7.62 15.41
N GLU A 131 -31.51 -8.05 14.60
CA GLU A 131 -30.49 -9.04 14.99
C GLU A 131 -29.32 -8.39 15.74
N LEU A 132 -29.15 -7.07 15.63
CA LEU A 132 -28.09 -6.29 16.26
C LEU A 132 -28.42 -5.96 17.71
N SER A 133 -28.34 -6.97 18.57
CA SER A 133 -28.58 -6.86 20.01
C SER A 133 -27.30 -7.00 20.83
N LEU A 134 -27.32 -6.54 22.09
CA LEU A 134 -26.20 -6.74 23.02
C LEU A 134 -25.86 -8.24 23.20
N PRO A 135 -26.84 -9.15 23.39
CA PRO A 135 -26.57 -10.59 23.38
C PRO A 135 -25.87 -11.10 22.11
N THR A 136 -26.26 -10.60 20.93
CA THR A 136 -25.60 -10.95 19.67
C THR A 136 -24.13 -10.49 19.66
N ALA A 137 -23.87 -9.26 20.13
CA ALA A 137 -22.51 -8.74 20.23
C ALA A 137 -21.64 -9.57 21.18
N GLU A 138 -22.17 -9.96 22.34
CA GLU A 138 -21.48 -10.83 23.31
C GLU A 138 -21.15 -12.22 22.71
N LEU A 139 -22.07 -12.79 21.93
CA LEU A 139 -21.80 -14.04 21.20
C LEU A 139 -20.67 -13.87 20.18
N LEU A 140 -20.64 -12.75 19.45
CA LEU A 140 -19.58 -12.46 18.49
C LEU A 140 -18.22 -12.27 19.18
N GLU A 141 -18.17 -11.63 20.35
CA GLU A 141 -16.91 -11.48 21.11
C GLU A 141 -16.27 -12.82 21.48
N ARG A 142 -17.06 -13.90 21.61
CA ARG A 142 -16.55 -15.26 21.85
C ARG A 142 -15.78 -15.85 20.66
N LEU A 143 -15.88 -15.25 19.47
CA LEU A 143 -15.07 -15.61 18.30
C LEU A 143 -13.62 -15.10 18.41
N GLY A 144 -13.31 -14.32 19.44
CA GLY A 144 -11.95 -13.91 19.73
C GLY A 144 -11.02 -15.09 20.07
N PRO A 145 -9.70 -14.84 20.15
CA PRO A 145 -9.05 -13.53 20.04
C PRO A 145 -9.05 -13.00 18.60
N PHE A 146 -9.32 -11.71 18.46
CA PHE A 146 -9.27 -11.04 17.17
C PHE A 146 -7.86 -10.55 16.85
N GLY A 147 -7.50 -10.59 15.56
CA GLY A 147 -6.19 -10.16 15.10
C GLY A 147 -5.97 -10.48 13.62
N VAL A 148 -4.69 -10.52 13.25
CA VAL A 148 -4.27 -10.92 11.90
C VAL A 148 -4.68 -12.38 11.68
N GLY A 149 -5.55 -12.64 10.69
CA GLY A 149 -6.11 -13.96 10.40
C GLY A 149 -7.51 -14.21 11.00
N ASN A 150 -7.92 -13.43 12.00
CA ASN A 150 -9.27 -13.47 12.58
C ASN A 150 -9.77 -12.03 12.87
N PRO A 151 -10.10 -11.24 11.82
CA PRO A 151 -10.59 -9.89 12.02
C PRO A 151 -11.96 -9.89 12.70
N ARG A 152 -12.28 -8.80 13.39
CA ARG A 152 -13.64 -8.58 13.94
C ARG A 152 -14.67 -8.67 12.80
N PRO A 153 -15.77 -9.44 12.97
CA PRO A 153 -16.80 -9.55 11.95
C PRO A 153 -17.40 -8.19 11.59
N ARG A 154 -17.63 -7.96 10.30
CA ARG A 154 -18.27 -6.74 9.78
C ARG A 154 -19.53 -7.12 9.02
N PHE A 155 -20.66 -6.60 9.49
CA PHE A 155 -21.96 -6.81 8.85
C PHE A 155 -22.43 -5.50 8.21
N ALA A 156 -23.08 -5.60 7.06
CA ALA A 156 -23.89 -4.52 6.53
C ALA A 156 -25.33 -4.66 7.02
N THR A 157 -26.05 -3.56 7.13
CA THR A 157 -27.51 -3.57 7.32
C THR A 157 -28.17 -3.10 6.03
N ASP A 158 -29.18 -3.82 5.58
CA ASP A 158 -30.03 -3.47 4.44
C ASP A 158 -31.12 -2.48 4.87
N TRP A 159 -30.72 -1.38 5.50
CA TRP A 159 -31.69 -0.34 5.85
C TRP A 159 -31.98 0.54 4.63
N THR A 160 -33.00 0.16 3.87
CA THR A 160 -33.68 1.05 2.92
C THR A 160 -34.74 1.87 3.66
N ARG A 161 -34.70 3.20 3.50
CA ARG A 161 -35.87 4.07 3.77
C ARG A 161 -36.93 3.90 2.69
#